data_AF-A0A2T1A3Y1-F1
#
_entry.id   AF-A0A2T1A3Y1-F1
#
_cell.length_a   1.000
_cell.length_b   1.000
_cell.length_c   1.000
_cell.angle_alpha   90.00
_cell.angle_beta   90.00
_cell.angle_gamma   90.00
#
_symmetry.space_group_name_H-M   'P 1'
#
loop_
_entity.id
_entity.type
_entity.pdbx_description
1 polymer ?
#
loop_
_entity_poly.entity_id
_entity_poly.type
_entity_poly.pdbx_seq_one_letter_code
_entity_poly.pdbx_strand_id
1 'polypeptide(L)'
;MYAYDLDMNRAGISLSAVCVISGLLLVAGCSGGGDLSTRGTSNTGGGSGATRSGSTADNSTLHLALSRFDSSLAAKDLFASFGDTAALSVLAAKETETWKLLALSGSIDAFATGPKQAATIGADLSAAEYSISIGQPPGRLTLVAGGQDADTITSAAKKAGYEGAGVLSQKLDLENPLTVTVAQVEPKGDDLVVGGPGAKLESVDPDGESLTDLDEVAAVVECLGDVVAAQIAPNSENIDLLGVGVRSVDRGAQSVMCVKPKSPAEAKGIATDVADALKNGTMSNGQPYTKFFENVDVVAAGGVVKMTADNTANGQANTILQMVLSRDLPALPGY
;
A
#
# COMPACT_ATOMS: atom_id res chain seq x y z
N MET A 1 13.71 -41.49 9.39
CA MET A 1 12.35 -41.20 9.89
C MET A 1 12.49 -40.90 11.37
N TYR A 2 12.71 -39.63 11.72
CA TYR A 2 12.88 -39.18 13.10
C TYR A 2 11.72 -38.24 13.41
N ALA A 3 10.85 -38.67 14.32
CA ALA A 3 9.79 -37.85 14.88
C ALA A 3 10.38 -37.02 16.02
N TYR A 4 10.27 -35.70 15.93
CA TYR A 4 10.47 -34.81 17.06
C TYR A 4 9.11 -34.47 17.65
N ASP A 5 8.91 -34.94 18.89
CA ASP A 5 7.80 -34.59 19.76
C ASP A 5 8.24 -33.33 20.53
N LEU A 6 7.52 -32.22 20.36
CA LEU A 6 7.78 -30.96 21.08
C LEU A 6 6.59 -30.67 22.00
N ASP A 7 6.79 -31.05 23.26
CA ASP A 7 5.91 -30.79 24.39
C ASP A 7 6.04 -29.31 24.81
N MET A 8 5.05 -28.49 24.46
CA MET A 8 5.01 -27.07 24.84
C MET A 8 4.31 -26.89 26.19
N ASN A 9 5.13 -26.76 27.23
CA ASN A 9 4.72 -26.38 28.58
C ASN A 9 4.13 -24.96 28.61
N ARG A 10 2.88 -24.86 29.07
CA ARG A 10 2.18 -23.62 29.45
C ARG A 10 2.85 -22.96 30.66
N ALA A 11 3.42 -21.78 30.48
CA ALA A 11 3.75 -20.87 31.57
C ALA A 11 2.76 -19.69 31.56
N GLY A 12 1.93 -19.58 32.60
CA GLY A 12 1.01 -18.48 32.81
C GLY A 12 1.75 -17.24 33.33
N ILE A 13 1.50 -16.09 32.72
CA ILE A 13 2.00 -14.79 33.17
C ILE A 13 0.81 -13.97 33.70
N SER A 14 0.95 -13.56 34.96
CA SER A 14 0.01 -12.76 35.75
C SER A 14 0.02 -11.30 35.31
N LEU A 15 -1.17 -10.73 35.07
CA LEU A 15 -1.38 -9.29 34.88
C LEU A 15 -0.93 -8.50 36.13
N SER A 16 -0.21 -7.39 35.92
CA SER A 16 -0.01 -6.34 36.92
C SER A 16 -0.61 -5.03 36.41
N ALA A 17 -1.33 -4.36 37.31
CA ALA A 17 -2.14 -3.18 37.06
C ALA A 17 -1.34 -1.96 36.60
N VAL A 18 -1.86 -1.24 35.61
CA VAL A 18 -1.36 0.07 35.17
C VAL A 18 -2.21 1.16 35.84
N CYS A 19 -1.57 2.00 36.64
CA CYS A 19 -2.13 3.26 37.14
C CYS A 19 -2.20 4.30 36.02
N VAL A 20 -3.39 4.83 35.76
CA VAL A 20 -3.60 5.99 34.88
C VAL A 20 -3.45 7.27 35.70
N ILE A 21 -2.43 8.08 35.39
CA ILE A 21 -2.30 9.45 35.88
C ILE A 21 -2.83 10.38 34.79
N SER A 22 -3.99 10.99 35.05
CA SER A 22 -4.59 12.01 34.18
C SER A 22 -3.91 13.36 34.40
N GLY A 23 -3.10 13.79 33.42
CA GLY A 23 -2.54 15.14 33.36
C GLY A 23 -3.42 16.06 32.51
N LEU A 24 -3.94 17.12 33.12
CA LEU A 24 -4.70 18.20 32.49
C LEU A 24 -3.75 19.07 31.63
N LEU A 25 -3.96 19.13 30.32
CA LEU A 25 -3.29 20.10 29.42
C LEU A 25 -4.29 21.19 29.03
N LEU A 26 -4.05 22.41 29.52
CA LEU A 26 -4.71 23.63 29.07
C LEU A 26 -4.01 24.13 27.80
N VAL A 27 -4.71 24.10 26.66
CA VAL A 27 -4.27 24.75 25.43
C VAL A 27 -5.05 26.06 25.26
N ALA A 28 -4.32 27.18 25.36
CA ALA A 28 -4.78 28.48 24.89
C ALA A 28 -4.10 28.76 23.55
N GLY A 29 -4.87 29.00 22.49
CA GLY A 29 -4.36 29.34 21.16
C GLY A 29 -5.33 30.25 20.41
N CYS A 30 -4.90 31.48 20.19
CA CYS A 30 -5.63 32.58 19.57
C CYS A 30 -5.99 32.31 18.10
N SER A 31 -7.25 32.55 17.72
CA SER A 31 -7.66 32.63 16.30
C SER A 31 -7.34 34.02 15.74
N GLY A 32 -6.33 34.11 14.89
CA GLY A 32 -6.12 35.25 13.99
C GLY A 32 -6.82 34.98 12.67
N GLY A 33 -7.87 35.75 12.36
CA GLY A 33 -8.56 35.74 11.07
C GLY A 33 -7.72 36.41 9.99
N GLY A 34 -7.62 35.75 8.84
CA GLY A 34 -7.06 36.30 7.60
C GLY A 34 -8.02 36.04 6.46
N ASP A 35 -8.76 37.08 6.07
CA ASP A 35 -9.57 37.13 4.86
C ASP A 35 -8.68 36.95 3.62
N LEU A 36 -8.93 35.89 2.83
CA LEU A 36 -8.35 35.75 1.50
C LEU A 36 -9.41 36.07 0.45
N SER A 37 -9.21 37.28 -0.09
CA SER A 37 -10.03 37.94 -1.09
C SER A 37 -10.03 37.19 -2.42
N THR A 38 -11.22 37.16 -2.99
CA THR A 38 -11.63 36.71 -4.31
C THR A 38 -11.09 37.61 -5.45
N ARG A 39 -10.43 37.02 -6.45
CA ARG A 39 -10.22 37.55 -7.82
C ARG A 39 -9.50 36.49 -8.67
N GLY A 40 -9.89 36.11 -9.89
CA GLY A 40 -10.98 36.52 -10.78
C GLY A 40 -10.88 35.76 -12.13
N THR A 41 -12.00 35.77 -12.86
CA THR A 41 -12.13 35.83 -14.35
C THR A 41 -11.28 34.88 -15.21
N SER A 42 -11.86 33.77 -15.68
CA SER A 42 -12.63 33.63 -16.95
C SER A 42 -11.78 33.72 -18.22
N ASN A 43 -11.50 32.56 -18.83
CA ASN A 43 -11.08 32.44 -20.23
C ASN A 43 -11.87 31.32 -20.91
N THR A 44 -12.83 31.71 -21.74
CA THR A 44 -13.69 30.84 -22.56
C THR A 44 -13.05 30.66 -23.93
N GLY A 45 -12.37 29.54 -24.13
CA GLY A 45 -11.87 29.09 -25.44
C GLY A 45 -12.64 27.85 -25.89
N GLY A 46 -13.56 28.02 -26.83
CA GLY A 46 -14.35 26.93 -27.43
C GLY A 46 -13.51 26.10 -28.39
N GLY A 47 -13.00 24.96 -27.92
CA GLY A 47 -12.51 23.87 -28.75
C GLY A 47 -13.53 22.73 -28.75
N SER A 48 -14.05 22.35 -29.92
CA SER A 48 -14.85 21.14 -30.09
C SER A 48 -14.03 19.92 -29.70
N GLY A 49 -14.16 19.51 -28.43
CA GLY A 49 -13.53 18.32 -27.89
C GLY A 49 -14.24 17.08 -28.39
N ALA A 50 -13.53 16.28 -29.18
CA ALA A 50 -13.77 14.84 -29.18
C ALA A 50 -13.58 14.39 -27.72
N THR A 51 -14.67 14.02 -27.06
CA THR A 51 -14.66 13.37 -25.76
C THR A 51 -13.95 12.03 -25.95
N ARG A 52 -12.62 12.03 -25.84
CA ARG A 52 -11.88 10.84 -25.45
C ARG A 52 -12.46 10.49 -24.09
N SER A 53 -13.26 9.44 -24.06
CA SER A 53 -13.58 8.71 -22.84
C SER A 53 -12.27 8.09 -22.36
N GLY A 54 -11.37 8.93 -21.84
CA GLY A 54 -10.17 8.46 -21.15
C GLY A 54 -10.66 7.65 -19.97
N SER A 55 -10.20 6.41 -19.87
CA SER A 55 -10.51 5.56 -18.72
C SER A 55 -10.07 6.33 -17.47
N THR A 56 -10.93 6.40 -16.45
CA THR A 56 -10.62 7.07 -15.19
C THR A 56 -9.34 6.49 -14.54
N ALA A 57 -8.98 5.26 -14.91
CA ALA A 57 -7.80 4.55 -14.43
C ALA A 57 -6.46 5.21 -14.80
N ASP A 58 -6.35 5.81 -15.99
CA ASP A 58 -5.11 6.40 -16.50
C ASP A 58 -4.61 7.57 -15.63
N ASN A 59 -5.44 8.05 -14.69
CA ASN A 59 -5.15 9.19 -13.83
C ASN A 59 -5.14 8.84 -12.33
N SER A 60 -5.21 7.57 -11.95
CA SER A 60 -5.15 7.20 -10.53
C SER A 60 -3.73 7.31 -9.96
N THR A 61 -3.58 7.70 -8.69
CA THR A 61 -2.27 7.78 -8.01
C THR A 61 -1.56 6.43 -8.00
N LEU A 62 -2.29 5.32 -7.87
CA LEU A 62 -1.72 3.96 -7.95
C LEU A 62 -1.11 3.67 -9.33
N HIS A 63 -1.81 4.05 -10.41
CA HIS A 63 -1.30 3.90 -11.77
C HIS A 63 0.00 4.70 -11.95
N LEU A 64 0.00 5.98 -11.55
CA LEU A 64 1.19 6.81 -11.57
C LEU A 64 2.33 6.19 -10.75
N ALA A 65 2.05 5.69 -9.54
CA ALA A 65 3.06 5.09 -8.68
C ALA A 65 3.72 3.86 -9.30
N LEU A 66 2.94 2.97 -9.93
CA LEU A 66 3.46 1.77 -10.59
C LEU A 66 4.18 2.09 -11.91
N SER A 67 3.78 3.13 -12.64
CA SER A 67 4.46 3.55 -13.87
C SER A 67 5.88 4.07 -13.60
N ARG A 68 6.22 4.39 -12.35
CA ARG A 68 7.58 4.76 -11.93
C ARG A 68 8.53 3.56 -11.86
N PHE A 69 8.06 2.32 -12.01
CA PHE A 69 8.88 1.12 -11.82
C PHE A 69 9.08 0.37 -13.12
N ASP A 70 10.30 -0.12 -13.33
CA ASP A 70 10.67 -0.94 -14.47
C ASP A 70 9.87 -2.25 -14.54
N SER A 71 9.40 -2.60 -15.73
CA SER A 71 8.65 -3.83 -16.01
C SER A 71 9.39 -5.10 -15.61
N SER A 72 10.72 -5.11 -15.57
CA SER A 72 11.51 -6.28 -15.15
C SER A 72 11.32 -6.63 -13.67
N LEU A 73 10.72 -5.75 -12.87
CA LEU A 73 10.32 -6.03 -11.49
C LEU A 73 9.06 -6.90 -11.40
N ALA A 74 8.31 -7.09 -12.50
CA ALA A 74 7.16 -8.00 -12.60
C ALA A 74 7.56 -9.47 -12.69
N ALA A 75 8.58 -9.87 -11.93
CA ALA A 75 8.92 -11.28 -11.77
C ALA A 75 7.71 -12.05 -11.19
N LYS A 76 7.78 -13.38 -11.20
CA LYS A 76 6.77 -14.28 -10.62
C LYS A 76 6.42 -13.98 -9.14
N ASP A 77 7.24 -13.18 -8.47
CA ASP A 77 7.12 -12.80 -7.07
C ASP A 77 6.76 -11.30 -6.89
N LEU A 78 6.12 -10.67 -7.89
CA LEU A 78 5.72 -9.26 -7.86
C LEU A 78 4.80 -8.98 -6.66
N PHE A 79 5.33 -8.36 -5.62
CA PHE A 79 4.51 -7.84 -4.55
C PHE A 79 4.58 -6.31 -4.56
N ALA A 80 3.44 -5.64 -4.66
CA ALA A 80 3.34 -4.21 -4.48
C ALA A 80 2.50 -3.88 -3.24
N SER A 81 2.94 -2.91 -2.46
CA SER A 81 2.16 -2.29 -1.38
C SER A 81 2.17 -0.79 -1.62
N PHE A 82 0.99 -0.16 -1.66
CA PHE A 82 0.81 1.24 -2.01
C PHE A 82 -0.01 1.97 -0.95
N GLY A 83 0.31 3.25 -0.72
CA GLY A 83 -0.49 4.19 0.05
C GLY A 83 -0.41 5.60 -0.53
N ASP A 84 -1.56 6.22 -0.75
CA ASP A 84 -1.70 7.65 -1.06
C ASP A 84 -1.60 8.43 0.25
N THR A 85 -0.37 8.73 0.66
CA THR A 85 -0.04 9.33 1.96
C THR A 85 -0.76 10.66 2.19
N ALA A 86 -0.89 11.50 1.15
CA ALA A 86 -1.61 12.76 1.23
C ALA A 86 -3.10 12.54 1.51
N ALA A 87 -3.77 11.66 0.74
CA ALA A 87 -5.17 11.35 0.96
C ALA A 87 -5.41 10.69 2.32
N LEU A 88 -4.56 9.72 2.69
CA LEU A 88 -4.64 9.00 3.96
C LEU A 88 -4.44 9.93 5.16
N SER A 89 -3.57 10.93 5.07
CA SER A 89 -3.38 11.92 6.13
C SER A 89 -4.63 12.78 6.35
N VAL A 90 -5.29 13.20 5.27
CA VAL A 90 -6.58 13.92 5.35
C VAL A 90 -7.67 13.04 5.98
N LEU A 91 -7.70 11.75 5.64
CA LEU A 91 -8.66 10.80 6.21
C LEU A 91 -8.40 10.52 7.69
N ALA A 92 -7.15 10.29 8.07
CA ALA A 92 -6.73 10.06 9.45
C ALA A 92 -7.00 11.24 10.38
N ALA A 93 -6.99 12.48 9.86
CA ALA A 93 -7.37 13.67 10.60
C ALA A 93 -8.87 13.74 10.91
N LYS A 94 -9.73 13.13 10.08
CA LYS A 94 -11.20 13.12 10.25
C LYS A 94 -11.67 11.96 11.11
N GLU A 95 -11.10 10.78 10.91
CA GLU A 95 -11.51 9.53 11.56
C GLU A 95 -10.27 8.77 12.05
N THR A 96 -10.02 8.86 13.35
CA THR A 96 -8.66 8.70 13.84
C THR A 96 -8.16 7.27 13.87
N GLU A 97 -8.96 6.26 14.22
CA GLU A 97 -8.38 4.93 14.48
C GLU A 97 -8.26 4.07 13.22
N THR A 98 -9.25 4.12 12.34
CA THR A 98 -9.32 3.21 11.18
C THR A 98 -8.32 3.58 10.07
N TRP A 99 -8.15 4.86 9.78
CA TRP A 99 -7.27 5.32 8.69
C TRP A 99 -5.82 5.50 9.13
N LYS A 100 -5.55 5.73 10.42
CA LYS A 100 -4.16 5.82 10.94
C LYS A 100 -3.36 4.55 10.68
N LEU A 101 -3.99 3.37 10.77
CA LEU A 101 -3.31 2.11 10.46
C LEU A 101 -2.88 2.01 9.00
N LEU A 102 -3.56 2.75 8.11
CA LEU A 102 -3.25 2.81 6.69
C LEU A 102 -2.27 3.93 6.34
N ALA A 103 -2.03 4.92 7.21
CA ALA A 103 -1.22 6.10 6.89
C ALA A 103 0.23 5.79 6.49
N LEU A 104 0.74 4.59 6.82
CA LEU A 104 2.07 4.11 6.41
C LEU A 104 1.99 3.01 5.35
N SER A 105 0.84 2.81 4.71
CA SER A 105 0.71 1.83 3.61
C SER A 105 1.72 2.16 2.52
N GLY A 106 2.34 1.12 1.95
CA GLY A 106 3.39 1.26 0.94
C GLY A 106 4.76 1.69 1.45
N SER A 107 4.92 2.15 2.69
CA SER A 107 6.24 2.45 3.29
C SER A 107 6.52 1.64 4.57
N ILE A 108 5.49 1.03 5.16
CA ILE A 108 5.59 0.35 6.46
C ILE A 108 6.70 -0.68 6.48
N ASP A 109 6.86 -1.49 5.44
CA ASP A 109 7.82 -2.59 5.48
C ASP A 109 9.28 -2.12 5.48
N ALA A 110 9.58 -0.99 4.83
CA ALA A 110 10.92 -0.41 4.82
C ALA A 110 11.28 0.20 6.18
N PHE A 111 10.29 0.68 6.93
CA PHE A 111 10.50 1.44 8.17
C PHE A 111 9.90 0.77 9.42
N ALA A 112 9.36 -0.45 9.30
CA ALA A 112 8.67 -1.17 10.38
C ALA A 112 9.62 -1.55 11.52
N THR A 113 10.90 -1.77 11.22
CA THR A 113 11.93 -2.10 12.22
C THR A 113 12.27 -0.96 13.17
N GLY A 114 11.71 0.23 12.93
CA GLY A 114 11.52 1.23 13.97
C GLY A 114 11.12 2.58 13.41
N PRO A 115 10.20 3.34 14.07
CA PRO A 115 9.77 4.67 13.63
C PRO A 115 10.93 5.68 13.53
N LYS A 116 12.09 5.36 14.11
CA LYS A 116 13.30 6.17 14.01
C LYS A 116 14.05 5.98 12.70
N GLN A 117 13.80 4.93 11.92
CA GLN A 117 14.63 4.62 10.76
C GLN A 117 14.48 5.65 9.65
N ALA A 118 13.25 6.02 9.29
CA ALA A 118 12.99 7.13 8.35
C ALA A 118 13.65 8.43 8.84
N ALA A 119 13.42 8.80 10.11
CA ALA A 119 14.03 10.00 10.70
C ALA A 119 15.57 9.94 10.79
N THR A 120 16.17 8.74 10.91
CA THR A 120 17.63 8.54 10.97
C THR A 120 18.29 8.90 9.64
N ILE A 121 17.61 8.61 8.53
CA ILE A 121 18.04 9.00 7.19
C ILE A 121 17.45 10.33 6.74
N GLY A 122 16.75 11.06 7.62
CA GLY A 122 16.19 12.39 7.32
C GLY A 122 14.96 12.37 6.41
N ALA A 123 14.30 11.22 6.23
CA ALA A 123 13.08 11.11 5.43
C ALA A 123 11.86 11.68 6.19
N ASP A 124 11.01 12.45 5.50
CA ASP A 124 9.74 12.95 6.03
C ASP A 124 8.58 12.20 5.37
N LEU A 125 8.17 11.11 6.01
CA LEU A 125 7.05 10.30 5.51
C LEU A 125 5.71 11.04 5.56
N SER A 126 5.57 12.11 6.34
CA SER A 126 4.32 12.88 6.44
C SER A 126 4.15 13.93 5.35
N ALA A 127 5.25 14.33 4.72
CA ALA A 127 5.27 15.26 3.59
C ALA A 127 5.09 14.57 2.23
N ALA A 128 5.15 13.23 2.19
CA ALA A 128 5.03 12.47 0.95
C ALA A 128 3.62 12.58 0.34
N GLU A 129 3.55 12.63 -0.99
CA GLU A 129 2.31 12.52 -1.76
C GLU A 129 1.80 11.08 -1.69
N TYR A 130 2.67 10.11 -2.01
CA TYR A 130 2.40 8.69 -1.91
C TYR A 130 3.65 7.88 -1.55
N SER A 131 3.45 6.62 -1.21
CA SER A 131 4.53 5.66 -1.04
C SER A 131 4.15 4.32 -1.64
N ILE A 132 5.13 3.65 -2.24
CA ILE A 132 4.95 2.33 -2.82
C ILE A 132 6.19 1.47 -2.64
N SER A 133 5.98 0.23 -2.22
CA SER A 133 7.02 -0.78 -2.10
C SER A 133 6.80 -1.89 -3.11
N ILE A 134 7.84 -2.25 -3.86
CA ILE A 134 7.83 -3.31 -4.88
C ILE A 134 8.84 -4.41 -4.52
N GLY A 135 8.42 -5.67 -4.68
CA GLY A 135 9.23 -6.86 -4.50
C GLY A 135 9.26 -7.39 -3.06
N GLN A 136 10.16 -8.34 -2.83
CA GLN A 136 10.33 -9.04 -1.56
C GLN A 136 11.77 -8.87 -1.04
N PRO A 137 12.00 -8.88 0.28
CA PRO A 137 13.35 -8.88 0.84
C PRO A 137 14.17 -10.07 0.29
N PRO A 138 15.49 -9.90 0.05
CA PRO A 138 16.30 -8.68 0.28
C PRO A 138 16.28 -7.68 -0.89
N GLY A 139 15.54 -7.96 -1.97
CA GLY A 139 15.48 -7.16 -3.19
C GLY A 139 14.39 -6.08 -3.22
N ARG A 140 13.66 -5.89 -2.12
CA ARG A 140 12.55 -4.94 -2.04
C ARG A 140 13.04 -3.50 -2.22
N LEU A 141 12.29 -2.75 -3.02
CA LEU A 141 12.43 -1.32 -3.28
C LEU A 141 11.24 -0.58 -2.69
N THR A 142 11.45 0.63 -2.19
CA THR A 142 10.39 1.53 -1.75
C THR A 142 10.66 2.93 -2.30
N LEU A 143 9.67 3.50 -2.98
CA LEU A 143 9.63 4.89 -3.38
C LEU A 143 8.72 5.66 -2.41
N VAL A 144 9.24 6.74 -1.85
CA VAL A 144 8.50 7.76 -1.12
C VAL A 144 8.49 8.99 -2.00
N ALA A 145 7.36 9.28 -2.63
CA ALA A 145 7.27 10.33 -3.65
C ALA A 145 6.81 11.66 -3.06
N GLY A 146 7.48 12.75 -3.43
CA GLY A 146 7.18 14.11 -3.04
C GLY A 146 7.64 14.50 -1.63
N GLY A 147 7.82 15.81 -1.44
CA GLY A 147 8.03 16.45 -0.13
C GLY A 147 9.37 16.13 0.55
N GLN A 148 10.29 15.42 -0.12
CA GLN A 148 11.59 15.09 0.45
C GLN A 148 12.62 16.19 0.16
N ASP A 149 13.60 16.34 1.06
CA ASP A 149 14.74 17.27 0.89
C ASP A 149 16.03 16.46 0.71
N ALA A 150 16.56 16.45 -0.51
CA ALA A 150 17.69 15.62 -0.88
C ALA A 150 18.97 15.90 -0.07
N ASP A 151 19.23 17.17 0.26
CA ASP A 151 20.40 17.59 1.04
C ASP A 151 20.28 17.13 2.50
N THR A 152 19.09 17.26 3.08
CA THR A 152 18.75 16.77 4.42
C THR A 152 18.91 15.26 4.51
N ILE A 153 18.35 14.52 3.54
CA ILE A 153 18.46 13.06 3.50
C ILE A 153 19.92 12.65 3.35
N THR A 154 20.64 13.23 2.38
CA THR A 154 22.06 12.91 2.14
C THR A 154 22.90 13.14 3.39
N SER A 155 22.69 14.28 4.06
CA SER A 155 23.42 14.65 5.27
C SER A 155 23.10 13.71 6.44
N ALA A 156 21.82 13.37 6.65
CA ALA A 156 21.37 12.50 7.71
C ALA A 156 21.83 11.04 7.49
N ALA A 157 21.67 10.51 6.28
CA ALA A 157 22.16 9.18 5.90
C ALA A 157 23.68 9.06 6.07
N LYS A 158 24.47 10.05 5.63
CA LYS A 158 25.93 10.07 5.87
C LYS A 158 26.28 10.07 7.35
N LYS A 159 25.55 10.84 8.16
CA LYS A 159 25.70 10.83 9.63
C LYS A 159 25.34 9.48 10.25
N ALA A 160 24.39 8.75 9.66
CA ALA A 160 24.02 7.39 10.03
C ALA A 160 25.00 6.31 9.53
N GLY A 161 26.08 6.70 8.83
CA GLY A 161 27.13 5.79 8.36
C GLY A 161 26.92 5.25 6.95
N TYR A 162 26.03 5.84 6.16
CA TYR A 162 25.92 5.53 4.73
C TYR A 162 27.01 6.24 3.93
N GLU A 163 27.54 5.58 2.91
CA GLU A 163 28.61 6.07 2.06
C GLU A 163 28.17 6.08 0.58
N GLY A 164 28.62 7.07 -0.20
CA GLY A 164 28.29 7.20 -1.63
C GLY A 164 28.13 8.66 -2.08
N ALA A 165 27.99 8.85 -3.40
CA ALA A 165 27.80 10.17 -4.02
C ALA A 165 26.40 10.37 -4.64
N GLY A 166 25.72 9.29 -5.03
CA GLY A 166 24.34 9.30 -5.51
C GLY A 166 23.51 8.30 -4.71
N VAL A 167 23.70 7.02 -5.00
CA VAL A 167 23.23 5.94 -4.11
C VAL A 167 24.13 5.87 -2.89
N LEU A 168 23.56 6.12 -1.72
CA LEU A 168 24.17 5.98 -0.41
C LEU A 168 23.92 4.56 0.08
N SER A 169 24.96 3.86 0.49
CA SER A 169 24.86 2.47 0.94
C SER A 169 25.51 2.29 2.30
N GLN A 170 24.96 1.40 3.11
CA GLN A 170 25.55 0.99 4.37
C GLN A 170 26.20 -0.38 4.21
N LYS A 171 27.42 -0.56 4.73
CA LYS A 171 28.03 -1.89 4.80
C LYS A 171 27.20 -2.76 5.74
N LEU A 172 26.76 -3.91 5.24
CA LEU A 172 26.10 -4.91 6.07
C LEU A 172 27.04 -5.42 7.14
N ASP A 173 26.62 -5.31 8.39
CA ASP A 173 27.23 -6.06 9.48
C ASP A 173 26.82 -7.53 9.34
N LEU A 174 27.74 -8.36 8.83
CA LEU A 174 27.51 -9.78 8.64
C LEU A 174 27.41 -10.54 9.98
N GLU A 175 27.87 -9.95 11.08
CA GLU A 175 27.68 -10.52 12.42
C GLU A 175 26.26 -10.26 12.95
N ASN A 176 25.57 -9.22 12.46
CA ASN A 176 24.20 -8.85 12.84
C ASN A 176 23.32 -8.49 11.62
N PRO A 177 23.12 -9.43 10.66
CA PRO A 177 22.50 -9.14 9.36
C PRO A 177 21.03 -8.74 9.45
N LEU A 178 20.36 -8.99 10.59
CA LEU A 178 18.94 -8.69 10.80
C LEU A 178 18.66 -7.20 11.09
N THR A 179 19.69 -6.37 11.19
CA THR A 179 19.53 -4.98 11.68
C THR A 179 19.31 -3.95 10.58
N VAL A 180 19.55 -4.28 9.30
CA VAL A 180 19.54 -3.31 8.20
C VAL A 180 18.47 -3.69 7.17
N THR A 181 17.26 -3.15 7.33
CA THR A 181 16.15 -3.27 6.35
C THR A 181 16.30 -2.30 5.17
N VAL A 182 16.89 -1.13 5.42
CA VAL A 182 17.26 -0.14 4.41
C VAL A 182 18.77 -0.17 4.27
N ALA A 183 19.27 -0.81 3.22
CA ALA A 183 20.71 -0.91 2.95
C ALA A 183 21.18 0.16 1.97
N GLN A 184 20.27 0.67 1.15
CA GLN A 184 20.51 1.63 0.08
C GLN A 184 19.50 2.77 0.17
N VAL A 185 19.96 3.98 -0.05
CA VAL A 185 19.21 5.25 0.00
C VAL A 185 19.62 6.11 -1.18
N GLU A 186 18.68 6.57 -1.98
CA GLU A 186 18.92 7.47 -3.10
C GLU A 186 17.88 8.60 -3.10
N PRO A 187 18.27 9.83 -2.74
CA PRO A 187 17.43 11.00 -2.97
C PRO A 187 17.33 11.29 -4.47
N LYS A 188 16.11 11.46 -4.99
CA LYS A 188 15.84 11.77 -6.41
C LYS A 188 14.94 13.00 -6.51
N GLY A 189 15.54 14.19 -6.50
CA GLY A 189 14.75 15.43 -6.49
C GLY A 189 14.00 15.60 -5.18
N ASP A 190 12.67 15.66 -5.25
CA ASP A 190 11.74 15.67 -4.11
C ASP A 190 11.25 14.26 -3.71
N ASP A 191 11.77 13.22 -4.35
CA ASP A 191 11.52 11.82 -4.03
C ASP A 191 12.66 11.20 -3.23
N LEU A 192 12.35 10.09 -2.55
CA LEU A 192 13.31 9.21 -1.90
C LEU A 192 13.08 7.77 -2.35
N VAL A 193 14.13 7.13 -2.87
CA VAL A 193 14.15 5.69 -3.11
C VAL A 193 14.99 5.02 -2.03
N VAL A 194 14.45 3.99 -1.39
CA VAL A 194 15.18 3.12 -0.47
C VAL A 194 15.08 1.67 -0.91
N GLY A 195 16.06 0.87 -0.54
CA GLY A 195 16.06 -0.54 -0.88
C GLY A 195 16.88 -1.41 0.06
N GLY A 196 16.56 -2.69 0.05
CA GLY A 196 17.38 -3.72 0.69
C GLY A 196 18.70 -3.98 -0.04
N PRO A 197 19.53 -4.91 0.45
CA PRO A 197 20.86 -5.20 -0.12
C PRO A 197 20.85 -5.73 -1.56
N GLY A 198 19.74 -6.34 -2.00
CA GLY A 198 19.59 -6.87 -3.36
C GLY A 198 18.75 -5.98 -4.27
N ALA A 199 18.34 -4.80 -3.78
CA ALA A 199 17.44 -3.91 -4.48
C ALA A 199 18.20 -3.14 -5.59
N LYS A 200 17.53 -2.92 -6.72
CA LYS A 200 18.05 -2.17 -7.88
C LYS A 200 17.38 -0.81 -7.95
N LEU A 201 17.96 0.21 -7.34
CA LEU A 201 17.32 1.53 -7.22
C LEU A 201 17.18 2.24 -8.58
N GLU A 202 18.01 1.84 -9.55
CA GLU A 202 17.89 2.23 -10.96
C GLU A 202 16.62 1.73 -11.65
N SER A 203 15.88 0.78 -11.05
CA SER A 203 14.59 0.32 -11.57
C SER A 203 13.44 1.28 -11.24
N VAL A 204 13.70 2.38 -10.54
CA VAL A 204 12.77 3.50 -10.36
C VAL A 204 13.09 4.60 -11.37
N ASP A 205 12.08 5.08 -12.06
CA ASP A 205 12.15 6.00 -13.21
C ASP A 205 12.88 5.40 -14.41
N PRO A 206 12.42 4.25 -14.94
CA PRO A 206 13.05 3.64 -16.09
C PRO A 206 12.86 4.51 -17.35
N ASP A 207 13.84 4.50 -18.25
CA ASP A 207 13.70 5.08 -19.60
C ASP A 207 12.87 4.19 -20.55
N GLY A 208 12.44 3.01 -20.10
CA GLY A 208 11.82 1.95 -20.89
C GLY A 208 10.40 1.59 -20.44
N GLU A 209 10.07 0.32 -20.62
CA GLU A 209 8.76 -0.23 -20.27
C GLU A 209 8.59 -0.32 -18.75
N SER A 210 7.48 0.19 -18.25
CA SER A 210 7.11 0.25 -16.84
C SER A 210 6.20 -0.91 -16.42
N LEU A 211 5.97 -1.09 -15.12
CA LEU A 211 5.02 -2.10 -14.63
C LEU A 211 3.62 -1.91 -15.21
N THR A 212 3.17 -0.67 -15.43
CA THR A 212 1.83 -0.40 -15.98
C THR A 212 1.68 -0.70 -17.46
N ASP A 213 2.79 -0.92 -18.18
CA ASP A 213 2.75 -1.34 -19.58
C ASP A 213 2.45 -2.85 -19.73
N LEU A 214 2.54 -3.61 -18.64
CA LEU A 214 2.23 -5.04 -18.60
C LEU A 214 0.71 -5.26 -18.50
N ASP A 215 0.15 -6.03 -19.44
CA ASP A 215 -1.29 -6.28 -19.57
C ASP A 215 -1.96 -6.71 -18.25
N GLU A 216 -1.34 -7.61 -17.49
CA GLU A 216 -1.87 -8.11 -16.22
C GLU A 216 -1.89 -7.04 -15.12
N VAL A 217 -0.86 -6.19 -15.04
CA VAL A 217 -0.77 -5.10 -14.07
C VAL A 217 -1.75 -4.01 -14.44
N ALA A 218 -1.77 -3.58 -15.71
CA ALA A 218 -2.69 -2.58 -16.23
C ALA A 218 -4.15 -2.97 -15.94
N ALA A 219 -4.53 -4.21 -16.23
CA ALA A 219 -5.89 -4.70 -16.00
C ALA A 219 -6.30 -4.70 -14.52
N VAL A 220 -5.37 -5.06 -13.61
CA VAL A 220 -5.63 -5.03 -12.16
C VAL A 220 -5.72 -3.60 -11.65
N VAL A 221 -4.81 -2.72 -12.07
CA VAL A 221 -4.79 -1.29 -11.66
C VAL A 221 -6.04 -0.56 -12.14
N GLU A 222 -6.45 -0.77 -13.41
CA GLU A 222 -7.69 -0.20 -13.94
C GLU A 222 -8.92 -0.70 -13.18
N CYS A 223 -8.95 -1.99 -12.86
CA CYS A 223 -10.02 -2.55 -12.04
C CYS A 223 -10.05 -1.92 -10.62
N LEU A 224 -8.89 -1.71 -9.99
CA LEU A 224 -8.78 -1.11 -8.66
C LEU A 224 -9.20 0.37 -8.66
N GLY A 225 -8.83 1.14 -9.68
CA GLY A 225 -9.15 2.56 -9.82
C GLY A 225 -8.58 3.43 -8.68
N ASP A 226 -9.35 4.43 -8.23
CA ASP A 226 -8.92 5.45 -7.27
C ASP A 226 -8.87 4.95 -5.80
N VAL A 227 -7.97 4.01 -5.53
CA VAL A 227 -7.71 3.48 -4.18
C VAL A 227 -6.70 4.38 -3.44
N VAL A 228 -6.89 4.53 -2.14
CA VAL A 228 -5.96 5.27 -1.26
C VAL A 228 -4.92 4.35 -0.61
N ALA A 229 -5.14 3.04 -0.65
CA ALA A 229 -4.17 2.02 -0.26
C ALA A 229 -4.43 0.76 -1.07
N ALA A 230 -3.37 0.04 -1.44
CA ALA A 230 -3.50 -1.18 -2.23
C ALA A 230 -2.39 -2.19 -1.93
N GLN A 231 -2.68 -3.45 -2.23
CA GLN A 231 -1.68 -4.50 -2.35
C GLN A 231 -1.89 -5.26 -3.65
N ILE A 232 -0.81 -5.56 -4.36
CA ILE A 232 -0.82 -6.38 -5.56
C ILE A 232 0.14 -7.53 -5.33
N ALA A 233 -0.28 -8.74 -5.68
CA ALA A 233 0.54 -9.95 -5.53
C ALA A 233 0.24 -10.94 -6.65
N PRO A 234 1.21 -11.77 -7.08
CA PRO A 234 0.89 -12.96 -7.86
C PRO A 234 -0.05 -13.84 -7.05
N ASN A 235 -0.81 -14.69 -7.73
CA ASN A 235 -1.64 -15.63 -7.01
C ASN A 235 -1.75 -17.01 -7.64
N SER A 236 -1.34 -18.03 -6.90
CA SER A 236 -1.69 -19.43 -7.13
C SER A 236 -1.49 -19.92 -8.57
N GLU A 237 -2.01 -21.11 -8.88
CA GLU A 237 -1.84 -21.74 -10.19
C GLU A 237 -2.77 -21.17 -11.26
N ASN A 238 -3.91 -20.56 -10.91
CA ASN A 238 -4.96 -20.17 -11.85
C ASN A 238 -5.18 -18.65 -11.97
N ILE A 239 -4.41 -17.85 -11.25
CA ILE A 239 -4.50 -16.39 -11.30
C ILE A 239 -3.13 -15.85 -11.73
N ASP A 240 -3.13 -14.90 -12.65
CA ASP A 240 -1.90 -14.20 -13.01
C ASP A 240 -1.58 -13.18 -11.93
N LEU A 241 -2.57 -12.35 -11.57
CA LEU A 241 -2.38 -11.26 -10.64
C LEU A 241 -3.63 -10.98 -9.80
N LEU A 242 -3.42 -10.68 -8.52
CA LEU A 242 -4.42 -10.14 -7.61
C LEU A 242 -4.03 -8.72 -7.25
N GLY A 243 -5.02 -7.82 -7.27
CA GLY A 243 -4.98 -6.57 -6.55
C GLY A 243 -6.10 -6.51 -5.51
N VAL A 244 -5.81 -5.98 -4.34
CA VAL A 244 -6.82 -5.48 -3.41
C VAL A 244 -6.54 -4.02 -3.11
N GLY A 245 -7.59 -3.28 -2.77
CA GLY A 245 -7.42 -1.90 -2.38
C GLY A 245 -8.59 -1.38 -1.57
N VAL A 246 -8.38 -0.19 -1.03
CA VAL A 246 -9.34 0.52 -0.19
C VAL A 246 -9.61 1.86 -0.83
N ARG A 247 -10.89 2.19 -1.04
CA ARG A 247 -11.35 3.51 -1.48
C ARG A 247 -11.99 4.23 -0.31
N SER A 248 -11.88 5.55 -0.32
CA SER A 248 -12.73 6.41 0.51
C SER A 248 -13.96 6.81 -0.29
N VAL A 249 -15.14 6.52 0.24
CA VAL A 249 -16.44 6.89 -0.33
C VAL A 249 -17.26 7.61 0.73
N ASP A 250 -18.35 8.28 0.33
CA ASP A 250 -19.19 9.05 1.28
C ASP A 250 -19.70 8.22 2.47
N ARG A 251 -19.84 6.91 2.29
CA ARG A 251 -20.30 5.96 3.31
C ARG A 251 -19.18 5.35 4.17
N GLY A 252 -17.93 5.79 3.98
CA GLY A 252 -16.76 5.30 4.72
C GLY A 252 -15.75 4.58 3.81
N ALA A 253 -15.20 3.47 4.29
CA ALA A 253 -14.24 2.67 3.52
C ALA A 253 -14.98 1.65 2.63
N GLN A 254 -14.55 1.55 1.37
CA GLN A 254 -14.97 0.51 0.44
C GLN A 254 -13.78 -0.35 0.07
N SER A 255 -13.90 -1.66 0.30
CA SER A 255 -12.93 -2.66 -0.14
C SER A 255 -13.16 -3.02 -1.59
N VAL A 256 -12.07 -3.15 -2.33
CA VAL A 256 -12.06 -3.57 -3.73
C VAL A 256 -11.09 -4.74 -3.89
N MET A 257 -11.49 -5.77 -4.62
CA MET A 257 -10.65 -6.90 -4.99
C MET A 257 -10.75 -7.11 -6.50
N CYS A 258 -9.61 -7.25 -7.14
CA CYS A 258 -9.45 -7.38 -8.59
C CYS A 258 -8.58 -8.60 -8.88
N VAL A 259 -9.14 -9.58 -9.58
CA VAL A 259 -8.47 -10.83 -9.91
C VAL A 259 -8.34 -10.94 -11.42
N LYS A 260 -7.11 -11.04 -11.91
CA LYS A 260 -6.80 -11.34 -13.31
C LYS A 260 -6.51 -12.84 -13.45
N PRO A 261 -7.45 -13.65 -13.95
CA PRO A 261 -7.23 -15.07 -14.16
C PRO A 261 -6.26 -15.31 -15.33
N LYS A 262 -5.61 -16.48 -15.35
CA LYS A 262 -4.72 -16.88 -16.47
C LYS A 262 -5.46 -17.03 -17.78
N SER A 263 -6.74 -17.40 -17.70
CA SER A 263 -7.63 -17.49 -18.83
C SER A 263 -8.90 -16.68 -18.61
N PRO A 264 -9.30 -15.79 -19.55
CA PRO A 264 -10.56 -15.07 -19.46
C PRO A 264 -11.79 -15.97 -19.29
N ALA A 265 -11.72 -17.24 -19.71
CA ALA A 265 -12.79 -18.22 -19.54
C ALA A 265 -13.06 -18.59 -18.06
N GLU A 266 -12.06 -18.43 -17.18
CA GLU A 266 -12.16 -18.75 -15.75
C GLU A 266 -12.81 -17.63 -14.94
N ALA A 267 -12.84 -16.40 -15.46
CA ALA A 267 -13.31 -15.22 -14.74
C ALA A 267 -14.75 -15.40 -14.20
N LYS A 268 -15.64 -16.02 -14.97
CA LYS A 268 -17.02 -16.24 -14.53
C LYS A 268 -17.11 -17.25 -13.38
N GLY A 269 -16.28 -18.29 -13.40
CA GLY A 269 -16.21 -19.28 -12.31
C GLY A 269 -15.72 -18.62 -11.03
N ILE A 270 -14.58 -17.93 -11.11
CA ILE A 270 -13.99 -17.19 -9.98
C ILE A 270 -14.98 -16.17 -9.42
N ALA A 271 -15.68 -15.39 -10.26
CA ALA A 271 -16.69 -14.44 -9.79
C ALA A 271 -17.84 -15.12 -9.03
N THR A 272 -18.29 -16.28 -9.50
CA THR A 272 -19.34 -17.07 -8.82
C THR A 272 -18.84 -17.56 -7.46
N ASP A 273 -17.63 -18.13 -7.42
CA ASP A 273 -17.06 -18.65 -6.19
C ASP A 273 -16.85 -17.53 -5.16
N VAL A 274 -16.31 -16.37 -5.58
CA VAL A 274 -16.13 -15.18 -4.72
C VAL A 274 -17.47 -14.71 -4.14
N ALA A 275 -18.51 -14.61 -4.98
CA ALA A 275 -19.84 -14.21 -4.53
C ALA A 275 -20.44 -15.21 -3.52
N ASP A 276 -20.29 -16.51 -3.78
CA ASP A 276 -20.76 -17.56 -2.88
C ASP A 276 -19.99 -17.59 -1.56
N ALA A 277 -18.67 -17.38 -1.59
CA ALA A 277 -17.84 -17.29 -0.40
C ALA A 277 -18.19 -16.05 0.44
N LEU A 278 -18.44 -14.90 -0.17
CA LEU A 278 -18.87 -13.70 0.57
C LEU A 278 -20.23 -13.88 1.25
N LYS A 279 -21.14 -14.64 0.61
CA LYS A 279 -22.48 -14.89 1.14
C LYS A 279 -22.52 -15.96 2.22
N ASN A 280 -21.79 -17.07 2.04
CA ASN A 280 -21.94 -18.28 2.85
C ASN A 280 -20.65 -18.71 3.58
N GLY A 281 -19.51 -18.11 3.24
CA GLY A 281 -18.20 -18.49 3.74
C GLY A 281 -17.80 -17.78 5.03
N THR A 282 -16.70 -18.25 5.60
CA THR A 282 -16.06 -17.70 6.79
C THR A 282 -14.56 -17.50 6.54
N MET A 283 -13.95 -16.56 7.25
CA MET A 283 -12.50 -16.46 7.36
C MET A 283 -11.92 -17.60 8.19
N SER A 284 -10.59 -17.73 8.22
CA SER A 284 -9.84 -18.71 9.03
C SER A 284 -10.18 -18.68 10.53
N ASN A 285 -10.56 -17.52 11.06
CA ASN A 285 -10.99 -17.36 12.45
C ASN A 285 -12.46 -17.76 12.71
N GLY A 286 -13.14 -18.33 11.71
CA GLY A 286 -14.53 -18.80 11.78
C GLY A 286 -15.59 -17.72 11.73
N GLN A 287 -15.22 -16.44 11.60
CA GLN A 287 -16.21 -15.35 11.45
C GLN A 287 -16.70 -15.28 9.99
N PRO A 288 -18.01 -15.05 9.76
CA PRO A 288 -18.55 -14.91 8.41
C PRO A 288 -18.08 -13.60 7.76
N TYR A 289 -17.88 -13.60 6.44
CA TYR A 289 -17.49 -12.39 5.69
C TYR A 289 -18.53 -11.27 5.79
N THR A 290 -19.82 -11.63 5.88
CA THR A 290 -20.94 -10.69 6.07
C THR A 290 -20.85 -9.87 7.36
N LYS A 291 -20.02 -10.27 8.32
CA LYS A 291 -19.72 -9.46 9.51
C LYS A 291 -18.89 -8.22 9.16
N PHE A 292 -18.05 -8.29 8.13
CA PHE A 292 -17.06 -7.26 7.77
C PHE A 292 -17.43 -6.49 6.51
N PHE A 293 -18.24 -7.09 5.64
CA PHE A 293 -18.62 -6.53 4.34
C PHE A 293 -20.14 -6.50 4.16
N GLU A 294 -20.63 -5.43 3.56
CA GLU A 294 -22.01 -5.25 3.13
C GLU A 294 -22.07 -4.63 1.73
N ASN A 295 -23.26 -4.60 1.12
CA ASN A 295 -23.49 -4.07 -0.24
C ASN A 295 -22.49 -4.63 -1.27
N VAL A 296 -22.23 -5.92 -1.18
CA VAL A 296 -21.26 -6.63 -2.02
C VAL A 296 -21.77 -6.70 -3.46
N ASP A 297 -20.92 -6.29 -4.40
CA ASP A 297 -21.08 -6.53 -5.83
C ASP A 297 -19.86 -7.31 -6.36
N VAL A 298 -20.12 -8.30 -7.21
CA VAL A 298 -19.08 -9.12 -7.84
C VAL A 298 -19.40 -9.28 -9.32
N VAL A 299 -18.51 -8.80 -10.16
CA VAL A 299 -18.68 -8.79 -11.62
C VAL A 299 -17.45 -9.35 -12.32
N ALA A 300 -17.65 -10.11 -13.38
CA ALA A 300 -16.59 -10.51 -14.31
C ALA A 300 -16.73 -9.68 -15.58
N ALA A 301 -15.77 -8.79 -15.85
CA ALA A 301 -15.78 -7.90 -17.00
C ALA A 301 -14.35 -7.66 -17.50
N GLY A 302 -14.15 -7.57 -18.83
CA GLY A 302 -12.81 -7.32 -19.40
C GLY A 302 -11.77 -8.41 -19.09
N GLY A 303 -12.20 -9.62 -18.74
CA GLY A 303 -11.28 -10.69 -18.31
C GLY A 303 -10.69 -10.49 -16.92
N VAL A 304 -11.29 -9.62 -16.10
CA VAL A 304 -10.97 -9.43 -14.68
C VAL A 304 -12.23 -9.69 -13.85
N VAL A 305 -12.07 -10.27 -12.67
CA VAL A 305 -13.11 -10.34 -11.65
C VAL A 305 -12.94 -9.18 -10.70
N LYS A 306 -13.97 -8.37 -10.55
CA LYS A 306 -14.02 -7.25 -9.62
C LYS A 306 -15.03 -7.55 -8.52
N MET A 307 -14.61 -7.40 -7.29
CA MET A 307 -15.47 -7.34 -6.12
C MET A 307 -15.35 -5.94 -5.51
N THR A 308 -16.49 -5.37 -5.15
CA THR A 308 -16.57 -4.17 -4.32
C THR A 308 -17.49 -4.44 -3.15
N ALA A 309 -17.11 -3.99 -1.96
CA ALA A 309 -17.93 -4.12 -0.77
C ALA A 309 -17.71 -2.92 0.15
N ASP A 310 -18.79 -2.41 0.73
CA ASP A 310 -18.67 -1.43 1.80
C ASP A 310 -18.23 -2.15 3.08
N ASN A 311 -17.33 -1.53 3.83
CA ASN A 311 -16.89 -2.09 5.10
C ASN A 311 -17.95 -1.78 6.17
N THR A 312 -18.36 -2.80 6.92
CA THR A 312 -19.28 -2.62 8.05
C THR A 312 -18.57 -1.94 9.23
N ALA A 313 -19.29 -1.61 10.31
CA ALA A 313 -18.67 -1.13 11.55
C ALA A 313 -17.65 -2.12 12.18
N ASN A 314 -17.70 -3.42 11.85
CA ASN A 314 -16.70 -4.40 12.28
C ASN A 314 -15.57 -4.59 11.26
N GLY A 315 -15.76 -4.14 10.02
CA GLY A 315 -14.75 -4.09 8.97
C GLY A 315 -13.98 -2.77 9.05
N GLN A 316 -12.74 -2.80 9.56
CA GLN A 316 -11.87 -1.63 9.48
C GLN A 316 -11.48 -1.38 8.02
N ALA A 317 -11.05 -0.17 7.67
CA ALA A 317 -10.63 0.18 6.31
C ALA A 317 -9.53 -0.76 5.78
N ASN A 318 -8.63 -1.23 6.64
CA ASN A 318 -7.57 -2.16 6.29
C ASN A 318 -8.00 -3.63 6.20
N THR A 319 -9.27 -3.98 6.43
CA THR A 319 -9.72 -5.38 6.53
C THR A 319 -9.36 -6.20 5.29
N ILE A 320 -9.61 -5.70 4.08
CA ILE A 320 -9.28 -6.45 2.85
C ILE A 320 -7.77 -6.63 2.66
N LEU A 321 -6.96 -5.64 3.06
CA LEU A 321 -5.49 -5.75 3.01
C LEU A 321 -5.00 -6.80 4.02
N GLN A 322 -5.58 -6.85 5.22
CA GLN A 322 -5.26 -7.87 6.21
C GLN A 322 -5.64 -9.28 5.73
N MET A 323 -6.74 -9.41 4.98
CA MET A 323 -7.14 -10.70 4.40
C MET A 323 -6.13 -11.24 3.38
N VAL A 324 -5.42 -10.38 2.64
CA VAL A 324 -4.28 -10.82 1.80
C VAL A 324 -3.19 -11.44 2.67
N LEU A 325 -2.80 -10.73 3.73
CA LEU A 325 -1.73 -11.15 4.62
C LEU A 325 -2.07 -12.43 5.40
N SER A 326 -3.33 -12.60 5.79
CA SER A 326 -3.81 -13.79 6.50
C SER A 326 -4.29 -14.92 5.57
N ARG A 327 -4.24 -14.71 4.24
CA ARG A 327 -4.68 -15.67 3.23
C ARG A 327 -6.18 -16.03 3.38
N ASP A 328 -6.97 -15.05 3.79
CA ASP A 328 -8.42 -15.13 4.06
C ASP A 328 -9.25 -14.40 2.99
N LEU A 329 -8.79 -14.38 1.73
CA LEU A 329 -9.60 -13.81 0.66
C LEU A 329 -10.75 -14.76 0.28
N PRO A 330 -11.95 -14.22 -0.04
CA PRO A 330 -13.09 -15.04 -0.41
C PRO A 330 -12.81 -15.91 -1.65
N ALA A 331 -13.10 -17.21 -1.56
CA ALA A 331 -12.94 -18.20 -2.65
C ALA A 331 -11.54 -18.33 -3.24
N LEU A 332 -10.55 -17.91 -2.46
CA LEU A 332 -9.18 -17.79 -2.87
C LEU A 332 -8.30 -18.53 -1.83
N PRO A 333 -8.53 -19.85 -1.65
CA PRO A 333 -7.79 -20.62 -0.65
C PRO A 333 -6.34 -20.76 -1.08
N GLY A 334 -5.40 -20.50 -0.18
CA GLY A 334 -3.99 -20.79 -0.45
C GLY A 334 -3.31 -19.77 -1.38
N TYR A 335 -3.71 -18.50 -1.29
CA TYR A 335 -2.66 -17.48 -1.19
C TYR A 335 -1.66 -17.88 -0.11
#